data_AF-A0A0T5VQ31-F1
#
_entry.id   AF-A0A0T5VQ31-F1
#
_cell.length_a   1.000
_cell.length_b   1.000
_cell.length_c   1.000
_cell.angle_alpha   90.00
_cell.angle_beta   90.00
_cell.angle_gamma   90.00
#
_symmetry.space_group_name_H-M   'P 1'
#
loop_
_entity.id
_entity.type
_entity.pdbx_description
1 polymer ?
#
loop_
_entity_poly.entity_id
_entity_poly.type
_entity_poly.pdbx_seq_one_letter_code
_entity_poly.pdbx_strand_id
1 'polypeptide(L)' 'MIKINPERRNVTPEKAVRILKRYGEKMSLAEARIMLDFMYNFAILSLNQVLKDERMKEL' A
#
# COMPACT_ATOMS: atom_id res chain seq x y z
N MET A 1 -7.80 11.59 9.94
CA MET A 1 -7.92 10.40 9.06
C MET A 1 -7.04 10.67 7.85
N ILE A 2 -5.97 9.89 7.63
CA ILE A 2 -5.10 10.08 6.47
C ILE A 2 -5.95 9.79 5.23
N LYS A 3 -6.27 10.81 4.44
CA LYS A 3 -7.03 10.65 3.20
C LYS A 3 -6.13 9.99 2.17
N ILE A 4 -6.56 8.85 1.64
CA ILE A 4 -5.86 8.16 0.54
C ILE A 4 -6.05 9.01 -0.70
N ASN A 5 -4.96 9.57 -1.21
CA ASN A 5 -4.96 10.24 -2.51
C ASN A 5 -4.36 9.25 -3.53
N PRO A 6 -5.17 8.69 -4.46
CA PRO A 6 -4.69 7.78 -5.50
C PRO A 6 -3.52 8.34 -6.31
N GLU A 7 -3.47 9.67 -6.50
CA GLU A 7 -2.41 10.37 -7.24
C GLU A 7 -1.06 10.37 -6.53
N ARG A 8 -1.04 10.10 -5.21
CA ARG A 8 0.19 10.03 -4.41
C ARG A 8 0.73 8.60 -4.29
N ARG A 9 0.16 7.64 -5.02
CA ARG A 9 0.59 6.24 -4.98
C ARG A 9 1.89 6.07 -5.76
N ASN A 10 2.96 5.67 -5.07
CA ASN A 10 4.26 5.39 -5.67
C ASN A 10 4.27 4.10 -6.53
N VAL A 11 3.25 3.26 -6.35
CA VAL A 11 3.04 2.02 -7.09
C VAL A 11 1.62 2.01 -7.67
N THR A 12 1.54 1.93 -9.00
CA THR A 12 0.29 1.75 -9.75
C THR A 12 -0.02 0.27 -9.97
N PRO A 13 -1.27 -0.12 -10.28
CA PRO A 13 -1.61 -1.50 -10.60
C PRO A 13 -0.76 -2.11 -11.71
N GLU A 14 -0.47 -1.36 -12.78
CA GLU A 14 0.37 -1.79 -13.91
C GLU A 14 1.81 -2.03 -13.46
N LYS A 15 2.31 -1.18 -12.55
CA LYS A 15 3.64 -1.36 -11.95
C LYS A 15 3.67 -2.60 -11.06
N ALA A 16 2.63 -2.85 -10.26
CA ALA A 16 2.51 -4.04 -9.44
C ALA A 16 2.48 -5.33 -10.28
N VAL A 17 1.66 -5.39 -11.34
CA VAL A 17 1.64 -6.53 -12.28
C VAL A 17 3.03 -6.78 -12.87
N ARG A 18 3.74 -5.73 -13.30
CA ARG A 18 5.11 -5.87 -13.85
C ARG A 18 6.11 -6.37 -12.82
N ILE A 19 6.03 -5.91 -11.57
CA ILE A 19 6.92 -6.35 -10.50
C ILE A 19 6.68 -7.84 -10.22
N LEU A 20 5.43 -8.23 -9.98
CA LEU A 20 5.08 -9.60 -9.60
C LEU A 20 5.39 -10.60 -10.71
N LYS A 21 5.17 -10.22 -11.98
CA LYS A 21 5.55 -11.04 -13.13
C LYS A 21 7.05 -11.37 -13.16
N ARG A 22 7.93 -10.46 -12.69
CA ARG A 22 9.38 -10.72 -12.63
C ARG A 22 9.74 -11.80 -11.60
N TYR A 23 8.88 -12.02 -10.61
CA TYR A 23 9.04 -13.05 -9.58
C TYR A 23 8.24 -14.33 -9.86
N GLY A 24 7.68 -14.47 -11.08
CA GLY A 24 6.92 -15.65 -11.49
C GLY A 24 5.42 -15.59 -11.18
N GLU A 25 4.96 -14.54 -10.50
CA GLU A 25 3.56 -14.39 -10.13
C GLU A 25 2.75 -13.73 -11.24
N LYS A 26 1.67 -14.40 -11.67
CA LYS A 26 0.72 -13.86 -12.64
C LYS A 26 -0.46 -13.24 -11.90
N MET A 27 -0.69 -11.97 -12.18
CA MET A 27 -1.78 -11.21 -11.58
C MET A 27 -2.43 -10.33 -12.65
N SER A 28 -3.76 -10.31 -12.68
CA SER A 28 -4.53 -9.40 -13.51
C SER A 28 -4.46 -7.96 -12.98
N LEU A 29 -4.79 -6.99 -13.83
CA LEU A 29 -4.88 -5.59 -13.41
C LEU A 29 -5.97 -5.37 -12.33
N ALA A 30 -7.06 -6.14 -12.37
CA ALA A 30 -8.14 -6.06 -11.40
C ALA A 30 -7.68 -6.54 -10.01
N GLU A 31 -7.02 -7.69 -9.95
CA GLU A 31 -6.42 -8.22 -8.72
C GLU A 31 -5.37 -7.26 -8.16
N ALA A 32 -4.51 -6.71 -9.03
CA ALA A 32 -3.50 -5.75 -8.61
C ALA A 32 -4.10 -4.47 -7.99
N ARG A 33 -5.25 -4.00 -8.50
CA ARG A 33 -5.96 -2.86 -7.92
C ARG A 33 -6.47 -3.19 -6.52
N ILE A 34 -7.14 -4.32 -6.34
CA ILE A 34 -7.66 -4.77 -5.03
C ILE A 34 -6.53 -4.94 -4.02
N MET A 35 -5.45 -5.61 -4.44
CA MET A 35 -4.26 -5.82 -3.61
C MET A 35 -3.66 -4.49 -3.16
N LEU A 36 -3.44 -3.55 -4.09
CA LEU A 36 -2.86 -2.26 -3.74
C LEU A 36 -3.77 -1.46 -2.80
N ASP A 37 -5.09 -1.46 -3.05
CA ASP A 37 -6.05 -0.80 -2.15
C ASP A 37 -5.96 -1.36 -0.72
N PHE A 38 -5.88 -2.68 -0.58
CA PHE A 38 -5.65 -3.32 0.70
C PHE A 38 -4.31 -2.91 1.33
N MET A 39 -3.21 -2.96 0.58
CA MET A 39 -1.88 -2.61 1.08
C MET A 39 -1.78 -1.15 1.55
N TYR A 40 -2.38 -0.20 0.82
CA TYR A 40 -2.40 1.21 1.23
C TYR A 40 -3.24 1.41 2.49
N ASN A 41 -4.40 0.75 2.59
CA ASN A 41 -5.22 0.79 3.81
C ASN A 41 -4.44 0.24 5.01
N PHE A 42 -3.78 -0.91 4.84
CA PHE A 42 -2.99 -1.53 5.88
C PHE A 42 -1.83 -0.65 6.32
N ALA A 43 -1.06 -0.10 5.38
CA ALA A 43 0.05 0.80 5.68
C ALA A 43 -0.40 2.03 6.48
N ILE A 44 -1.56 2.61 6.15
CA ILE A 44 -2.14 3.74 6.89
C ILE A 44 -2.54 3.34 8.31
N LEU A 45 -3.14 2.16 8.49
CA LEU A 45 -3.49 1.65 9.82
C LEU A 45 -2.23 1.47 10.67
N SER A 46 -1.21 0.80 10.14
CA SER A 46 0.07 0.60 10.81
C SER A 46 0.75 1.93 11.15
N LEU A 47 0.80 2.88 10.21
CA LEU A 47 1.40 4.18 10.45
C LEU A 47 0.63 4.98 11.51
N ASN A 48 -0.70 4.93 11.48
CA ASN A 48 -1.52 5.60 12.49
C ASN A 48 -1.32 5.01 13.89
N GLN A 49 -1.03 3.71 14.01
CA GLN A 49 -0.68 3.12 15.31
C GLN A 49 0.61 3.73 15.84
N VAL A 50 1.66 3.79 15.02
CA VAL A 50 2.96 4.36 15.43
C VAL A 50 2.84 5.85 15.75
N LEU A 51 2.22 6.65 14.86
CA LEU A 51 2.15 8.11 15.02
C LEU A 51 1.26 8.56 16.18
N LYS A 52 0.29 7.75 16.60
CA LYS A 52 -0.64 8.08 17.70
C LYS A 52 -0.23 7.45 19.03
N ASP A 53 0.71 6.51 19.01
CA ASP A 53 1.23 5.93 20.25
C ASP A 53 2.25 6.90 20.85
N GLU A 54 1.85 7.60 21.91
CA GLU A 54 2.72 8.57 22.59
C GLU A 54 4.01 7.94 23.11
N ARG A 55 4.02 6.63 23.38
CA ARG A 55 5.19 5.87 23.85
C ARG A 55 6.23 5.64 22.74
N MET A 56 5.84 5.85 21.48
CA MET A 56 6.68 5.65 20.31
C MET A 56 7.26 6.96 19.75
N LYS A 57 7.04 8.10 20.43
CA LYS A 57 7.54 9.42 20.01
C LYS A 57 9.06 9.61 20.18
N GLU A 58 9.71 8.75 20.95
CA GLU A 58 11.14 8.87 21.31
C GLU A 58 12.07 7.91 20.53
N LEU A 59 11.53 7.11 19.59
CA LEU A 59 12.31 6.29 18.66
C LEU A 59 12.66 7.07 17.38
#